data_AF-A0A2R6DF42-F1
#
_entry.id   AF-A0A2R6DF42-F1
#
_cell.length_a   1.000
_cell.length_b   1.000
_cell.length_c   1.000
_cell.angle_alpha   90.00
_cell.angle_beta   90.00
_cell.angle_gamma   90.00
#
_symmetry.space_group_name_H-M   'P 1'
#
loop_
_entity.id
_entity.type
_entity.pdbx_description
1 polymer ?
#
loop_
_entity_poly.entity_id
_entity_poly.type
_entity_poly.pdbx_seq_one_letter_code
_entity_poly.pdbx_strand_id
1 'polypeptide(L)'
;MTVLRRSLRDLRPTRRGAAVAAIAGTAFLLGATTGARSLNAIVVPALVALSAAAAQLARTEAPTVERTVPEPGFPEEQRTVTVSVDAEVPCRVTDGVASGLVADGATAAVGHGGEFEYSVTLRERGEHDLGPASCRLTDSLGLFAVELESRTAATVLVYPDAYEIDSERLASLVRRVRSDERTSFDRLREFSRGDTMRDIHWRASAKRGTDEFVVAEYDSFAAVDAVTVIGEAALGSADAMARPRRWSASSARRSPSRSATSTTAASGSATPTVSLATGDVAFDGVAGDRRGPEVIG
;
A
#
# COMPACT_ATOMS: atom_id res chain seq x y z
N MET A 1 3.50 -9.03 -33.06
CA MET A 1 2.22 -8.77 -32.36
C MET A 1 1.23 -9.84 -32.77
N THR A 2 1.09 -10.89 -31.96
CA THR A 2 0.14 -11.98 -32.24
C THR A 2 -1.24 -11.52 -31.81
N VAL A 3 -2.02 -11.02 -32.77
CA VAL A 3 -3.46 -10.75 -32.60
C VAL A 3 -4.11 -12.09 -32.27
N LEU A 4 -4.41 -12.33 -30.99
CA LEU A 4 -5.17 -13.49 -30.59
C LEU A 4 -6.59 -13.29 -31.15
N ARG A 5 -6.85 -13.84 -32.34
CA ARG A 5 -8.19 -13.81 -32.96
C ARG A 5 -9.17 -14.42 -31.96
N ARG A 6 -10.04 -13.60 -31.38
CA ARG A 6 -11.06 -14.06 -30.44
C ARG A 6 -11.99 -15.05 -31.12
N SER A 7 -12.37 -16.07 -30.36
CA SER A 7 -13.36 -17.03 -30.83
C SER A 7 -14.73 -16.38 -30.78
N LEU A 8 -15.54 -16.55 -31.84
CA LEU A 8 -16.94 -16.12 -31.86
C LEU A 8 -17.78 -16.73 -30.72
N ARG A 9 -17.27 -17.77 -30.06
CA ARG A 9 -17.91 -18.44 -28.92
C ARG A 9 -17.93 -17.61 -27.64
N ASP A 10 -17.04 -16.64 -27.51
CA ASP A 10 -16.96 -15.79 -26.32
C ASP A 10 -17.97 -14.64 -26.35
N LEU A 11 -18.62 -14.42 -27.51
CA LEU A 11 -19.65 -13.41 -27.70
C LEU A 11 -20.94 -13.84 -27.01
N ARG A 12 -21.38 -13.04 -26.05
CA ARG A 12 -22.67 -13.23 -25.38
C ARG A 12 -23.72 -12.32 -26.03
N PRO A 13 -24.84 -12.85 -26.53
CA PRO A 13 -25.91 -12.02 -27.05
C PRO A 13 -26.52 -11.18 -25.93
N THR A 14 -26.75 -9.90 -26.21
CA THR A 14 -27.52 -9.03 -25.30
C THR A 14 -29.01 -9.33 -25.43
N ARG A 15 -29.83 -8.73 -24.56
CA ARG A 15 -31.31 -8.81 -24.70
C ARG A 15 -31.79 -8.30 -26.07
N ARG A 16 -31.12 -7.27 -26.62
CA ARG A 16 -31.44 -6.71 -27.94
C ARG A 16 -31.00 -7.66 -29.06
N GLY A 17 -29.78 -8.22 -28.97
CA GLY A 17 -29.31 -9.23 -29.92
C GLY A 17 -30.18 -10.46 -29.98
N ALA A 18 -30.61 -10.97 -28.81
CA ALA A 18 -31.53 -12.10 -28.72
C ALA A 18 -32.89 -11.78 -29.35
N ALA A 19 -33.44 -10.58 -29.13
CA ALA A 19 -34.69 -10.15 -29.74
C ALA A 19 -34.58 -10.04 -31.27
N VAL A 20 -33.51 -9.43 -31.79
CA VAL A 20 -33.25 -9.31 -33.23
C VAL A 20 -33.09 -10.69 -33.87
N ALA A 21 -32.34 -11.60 -33.23
CA ALA A 21 -32.18 -12.97 -33.71
C ALA A 21 -33.51 -13.74 -33.72
N ALA A 22 -34.35 -13.57 -32.69
CA ALA A 22 -35.67 -14.20 -32.62
C ALA A 22 -36.61 -13.67 -33.71
N ILE A 23 -36.64 -12.35 -33.94
CA ILE A 23 -37.44 -11.73 -35.01
C ILE A 23 -36.95 -12.21 -36.38
N ALA A 24 -35.64 -12.21 -36.62
CA ALA A 24 -35.07 -12.67 -37.88
C ALA A 24 -35.37 -14.16 -38.13
N GLY A 25 -35.23 -15.00 -37.11
CA GLY A 25 -35.55 -16.43 -37.19
C GLY A 25 -37.03 -16.69 -37.44
N THR A 26 -37.92 -15.95 -36.77
CA THR A 26 -39.37 -16.07 -36.97
C THR A 26 -39.79 -15.61 -38.36
N ALA A 27 -39.26 -14.47 -38.83
CA ALA A 27 -39.52 -13.96 -40.18
C ALA A 27 -38.99 -14.93 -41.25
N PHE A 28 -37.82 -15.53 -41.03
CA PHE A 28 -37.27 -16.54 -41.93
C PHE A 28 -38.14 -17.81 -42.00
N LEU A 29 -38.58 -18.34 -40.85
CA LEU A 29 -39.47 -19.51 -40.80
C LEU A 29 -40.82 -19.25 -41.49
N LEU A 30 -41.42 -18.08 -41.26
CA LEU A 30 -42.65 -17.68 -41.93
C LEU A 30 -42.44 -17.50 -43.44
N GLY A 31 -41.31 -16.92 -43.87
CA GLY A 31 -40.97 -16.79 -45.29
C GLY A 31 -40.75 -18.13 -45.98
N ALA A 32 -40.10 -19.07 -45.29
CA ALA A 32 -39.85 -20.42 -45.81
C ALA A 32 -41.14 -21.25 -45.93
N THR A 33 -42.09 -21.09 -45.02
CA THR A 33 -43.37 -21.84 -45.04
C THR A 33 -44.40 -21.25 -45.99
N THR A 34 -44.48 -19.92 -46.08
CA THR A 34 -45.48 -19.22 -46.91
C THR A 34 -44.99 -18.87 -48.31
N GLY A 35 -43.67 -18.94 -48.56
CA GLY A 35 -43.05 -18.49 -49.81
C GLY A 35 -43.01 -16.97 -49.99
N ALA A 36 -43.35 -16.20 -48.96
CA ALA A 36 -43.40 -14.74 -49.01
C ALA A 36 -41.99 -14.13 -49.07
N ARG A 37 -41.50 -13.84 -50.29
CA ARG A 37 -40.20 -13.18 -50.52
C ARG A 37 -40.09 -11.81 -49.87
N SER A 38 -41.21 -11.15 -49.55
CA SER A 38 -41.23 -9.84 -48.88
C SER A 38 -40.59 -9.88 -47.49
N LEU A 39 -40.61 -11.03 -46.80
CA LEU A 39 -39.97 -11.17 -45.48
C LEU A 39 -38.43 -11.07 -45.54
N ASN A 40 -37.83 -11.25 -46.71
CA ASN A 40 -36.39 -11.02 -46.92
C ASN A 40 -35.99 -9.57 -46.65
N ALA A 41 -36.91 -8.61 -46.77
CA ALA A 41 -36.67 -7.21 -46.43
C ALA A 41 -36.36 -6.99 -44.94
N ILE A 42 -36.74 -7.92 -44.07
CA ILE A 42 -36.43 -7.91 -42.63
C ILE A 42 -35.24 -8.84 -42.33
N VAL A 43 -35.26 -10.04 -42.90
CA VAL A 43 -34.25 -11.07 -42.61
C VAL A 43 -32.86 -10.62 -43.05
N VAL A 44 -32.71 -10.07 -44.26
CA VAL A 44 -31.39 -9.69 -44.79
C VAL A 44 -30.74 -8.58 -43.95
N PRO A 45 -31.40 -7.43 -43.66
CA PRO A 45 -30.81 -6.41 -42.80
C PRO A 45 -30.51 -6.92 -41.38
N ALA A 46 -31.35 -7.78 -40.81
CA ALA A 46 -31.10 -8.35 -39.49
C ALA A 46 -29.87 -9.27 -39.47
N LEU A 47 -29.71 -10.12 -40.49
CA LEU A 47 -28.52 -10.97 -40.64
C LEU A 47 -27.26 -10.13 -40.87
N VAL A 48 -27.34 -9.07 -41.67
CA VAL A 48 -26.23 -8.13 -41.89
C VAL A 48 -25.86 -7.44 -40.58
N ALA A 49 -26.83 -6.93 -39.81
CA ALA A 49 -26.60 -6.29 -38.52
C ALA A 49 -25.95 -7.23 -37.50
N LEU A 50 -26.46 -8.46 -37.35
CA LEU A 50 -25.90 -9.48 -36.47
C LEU A 50 -24.47 -9.86 -36.88
N SER A 51 -24.24 -10.05 -38.17
CA SER A 51 -22.92 -10.41 -38.70
C SER A 51 -21.91 -9.28 -38.54
N ALA A 52 -22.32 -8.04 -38.80
CA ALA A 52 -21.48 -6.85 -38.64
C ALA A 52 -21.12 -6.63 -37.17
N ALA A 53 -22.08 -6.75 -36.25
CA ALA A 53 -21.85 -6.64 -34.80
C ALA A 53 -20.89 -7.72 -34.29
N ALA A 54 -21.08 -8.98 -34.69
CA ALA A 54 -20.18 -10.07 -34.33
C ALA A 54 -18.78 -9.88 -34.93
N ALA A 55 -18.69 -9.44 -36.19
CA ALA A 55 -17.42 -9.18 -36.86
C ALA A 55 -16.67 -7.98 -36.27
N GLN A 56 -17.38 -6.93 -35.84
CA GLN A 56 -16.80 -5.79 -35.13
C GLN A 56 -16.12 -6.29 -33.85
N LEU A 57 -16.86 -6.97 -32.97
CA LEU A 57 -16.35 -7.38 -31.67
C LEU A 57 -15.28 -8.50 -31.74
N ALA A 58 -15.31 -9.34 -32.79
CA ALA A 58 -14.28 -10.34 -33.04
C ALA A 58 -12.96 -9.76 -33.58
N ARG A 59 -13.00 -8.54 -34.14
CA ARG A 59 -11.81 -7.82 -34.64
C ARG A 59 -11.24 -6.84 -33.63
N THR A 60 -12.06 -6.34 -32.70
CA THR A 60 -11.62 -5.41 -31.65
C THR A 60 -10.59 -6.04 -30.73
N GLU A 61 -9.55 -5.28 -30.43
CA GLU A 61 -8.46 -5.69 -29.53
C GLU A 61 -8.90 -5.73 -28.05
N ALA A 62 -8.00 -6.11 -27.15
CA ALA A 62 -8.26 -5.98 -25.71
C ALA A 62 -8.08 -4.52 -25.31
N PRO A 63 -8.98 -3.94 -24.50
CA PRO A 63 -8.80 -2.58 -24.02
C PRO A 63 -7.57 -2.52 -23.12
N THR A 64 -6.80 -1.45 -23.26
CA THR A 64 -5.68 -1.17 -22.36
C THR A 64 -6.22 -0.34 -21.21
N VAL A 65 -6.00 -0.81 -19.98
CA VAL A 65 -6.41 -0.10 -18.76
C VAL A 65 -5.16 0.23 -17.97
N GLU A 66 -4.90 1.51 -17.81
CA GLU A 66 -3.81 2.05 -17.00
C GLU A 66 -4.40 2.76 -15.78
N ARG A 67 -3.63 2.72 -14.68
CA ARG A 67 -4.04 3.29 -13.39
C ARG A 67 -2.91 4.14 -12.86
N THR A 68 -3.25 5.27 -12.27
CA THR A 68 -2.29 6.00 -11.45
C THR A 68 -2.18 5.31 -10.09
N VAL A 69 -0.96 4.94 -9.69
CA VAL A 69 -0.69 4.38 -8.36
C VAL A 69 -0.88 5.48 -7.33
N PRO A 70 -1.84 5.35 -6.38
CA PRO A 70 -2.01 6.35 -5.34
C PRO A 70 -0.82 6.31 -4.37
N GLU A 71 -0.50 7.47 -3.78
CA GLU A 71 0.54 7.56 -2.75
C GLU A 71 0.23 6.65 -1.55
N PRO A 72 1.25 6.00 -0.97
CA PRO A 72 1.09 5.24 0.27
C PRO A 72 0.49 6.08 1.39
N GLY A 73 -0.33 5.46 2.23
CA GLY A 73 -1.10 6.17 3.27
C GLY A 73 -1.37 5.34 4.52
N PHE A 74 -2.02 5.98 5.48
CA PHE A 74 -2.44 5.35 6.73
C PHE A 74 -3.88 4.84 6.64
N PRO A 75 -4.31 3.92 7.53
CA PRO A 75 -5.68 3.45 7.57
C PRO A 75 -6.69 4.61 7.73
N GLU A 76 -7.86 4.44 7.12
CA GLU A 76 -8.96 5.40 6.99
C GLU A 76 -8.68 6.62 6.10
N GLU A 77 -7.47 6.78 5.56
CA GLU A 77 -7.22 7.79 4.54
C GLU A 77 -7.90 7.42 3.22
N GLN A 78 -8.41 8.43 2.52
CA GLN A 78 -8.97 8.27 1.19
C GLN A 78 -7.96 8.72 0.15
N ARG A 79 -7.79 7.90 -0.89
CA ARG A 79 -6.93 8.18 -2.04
C ARG A 79 -7.78 8.16 -3.30
N THR A 80 -7.46 9.03 -4.26
CA THR A 80 -8.11 9.04 -5.57
C THR A 80 -7.27 8.20 -6.53
N VAL A 81 -7.94 7.32 -7.26
CA VAL A 81 -7.34 6.52 -8.33
C VAL A 81 -7.93 6.99 -9.66
N THR A 82 -7.06 7.44 -10.55
CA THR A 82 -7.43 7.79 -11.93
C THR A 82 -7.16 6.58 -12.80
N VAL A 83 -8.17 6.17 -13.57
CA VAL A 83 -8.11 5.05 -14.51
C VAL A 83 -8.26 5.60 -15.92
N SER A 84 -7.24 5.35 -16.75
CA SER A 84 -7.27 5.66 -18.17
C SER A 84 -7.55 4.40 -18.97
N VAL A 85 -8.56 4.44 -19.83
CA VAL A 85 -9.00 3.31 -20.63
C VAL A 85 -8.87 3.67 -22.10
N ASP A 86 -8.12 2.86 -22.83
CA ASP A 86 -8.05 2.90 -24.28
C ASP A 86 -8.84 1.72 -24.87
N ALA A 87 -9.89 2.03 -25.63
CA ALA A 87 -10.81 1.04 -26.17
C ALA A 87 -11.41 1.50 -27.51
N GLU A 88 -11.47 0.62 -28.50
CA GLU A 88 -12.04 0.95 -29.82
C GLU A 88 -13.58 0.94 -29.85
N VAL A 89 -14.23 0.38 -28.82
CA VAL A 89 -15.68 0.21 -28.75
C VAL A 89 -16.18 0.55 -27.34
N PRO A 90 -17.47 0.94 -27.20
CA PRO A 90 -18.11 1.15 -25.91
C PRO A 90 -17.82 0.03 -24.91
N CYS A 91 -17.22 0.40 -23.78
CA CYS A 91 -16.79 -0.53 -22.76
C CYS A 91 -17.29 -0.09 -21.38
N ARG A 92 -17.83 -1.04 -20.61
CA ARG A 92 -18.05 -0.85 -19.18
C ARG A 92 -16.89 -1.50 -18.42
N VAL A 93 -16.13 -0.68 -17.71
CA VAL A 93 -14.97 -1.10 -16.92
C VAL A 93 -15.37 -1.17 -15.46
N THR A 94 -15.01 -2.26 -14.80
CA THR A 94 -15.13 -2.48 -13.35
C THR A 94 -13.74 -2.81 -12.85
N ASP A 95 -13.15 -1.91 -12.06
CA ASP A 95 -11.82 -2.14 -11.52
C ASP A 95 -11.85 -3.12 -10.35
N GLY A 96 -10.86 -4.01 -10.30
CA GLY A 96 -10.68 -4.95 -9.19
C GLY A 96 -10.12 -4.23 -7.97
N VAL A 97 -10.61 -4.54 -6.77
CA VAL A 97 -10.14 -3.92 -5.54
C VAL A 97 -9.99 -5.00 -4.47
N ALA A 98 -8.79 -5.15 -3.92
CA ALA A 98 -8.51 -6.12 -2.86
C ALA A 98 -9.30 -5.83 -1.58
N SER A 99 -9.56 -6.86 -0.76
CA SER A 99 -10.43 -6.77 0.42
C SER A 99 -9.99 -5.79 1.51
N GLY A 100 -8.69 -5.46 1.57
CA GLY A 100 -8.16 -4.47 2.51
C GLY A 100 -8.39 -3.02 2.09
N LEU A 101 -9.08 -2.81 0.98
CA LEU A 101 -9.46 -1.52 0.43
C LEU A 101 -10.97 -1.45 0.24
N VAL A 102 -11.55 -0.25 0.37
CA VAL A 102 -12.96 -0.01 0.05
C VAL A 102 -13.05 1.07 -1.02
N ALA A 103 -13.52 0.70 -2.21
CA ALA A 103 -13.67 1.64 -3.30
C ALA A 103 -15.12 2.13 -3.46
N ASP A 104 -15.26 3.40 -3.82
CA ASP A 104 -16.51 4.01 -4.24
C ASP A 104 -16.35 4.56 -5.66
N GLY A 105 -17.23 4.14 -6.57
CA GLY A 105 -17.18 4.54 -7.98
C GLY A 105 -16.21 3.75 -8.88
N ALA A 106 -15.71 2.58 -8.45
CA ALA A 106 -14.77 1.74 -9.24
C ALA A 106 -15.39 1.12 -10.53
N THR A 107 -16.57 1.57 -10.96
CA THR A 107 -17.23 1.12 -12.20
C THR A 107 -17.64 2.31 -13.04
N ALA A 108 -17.19 2.34 -14.30
CA ALA A 108 -17.53 3.40 -15.25
C ALA A 108 -17.85 2.82 -16.63
N ALA A 109 -18.67 3.54 -17.39
CA ALA A 109 -18.88 3.28 -18.80
C ALA A 109 -18.08 4.31 -19.61
N VAL A 110 -17.14 3.83 -20.41
CA VAL A 110 -16.35 4.63 -21.35
C VAL A 110 -16.84 4.35 -22.77
N GLY A 111 -16.77 5.38 -23.64
CA GLY A 111 -17.16 5.26 -25.04
C GLY A 111 -16.07 4.54 -25.83
N HIS A 112 -15.30 5.30 -26.60
CA HIS A 112 -14.16 4.79 -27.37
C HIS A 112 -12.87 5.09 -26.59
N GLY A 113 -12.87 4.67 -25.33
CA GLY A 113 -11.89 5.10 -24.33
C GLY A 113 -12.32 6.34 -23.55
N GLY A 114 -11.49 6.70 -22.57
CA GLY A 114 -11.70 7.82 -21.66
C GLY A 114 -11.08 7.58 -20.30
N GLU A 115 -11.18 8.59 -19.44
CA GLU A 115 -10.67 8.55 -18.08
C GLU A 115 -11.80 8.67 -17.08
N PHE A 116 -11.67 7.98 -15.95
CA PHE A 116 -12.55 8.17 -14.82
C PHE A 116 -11.77 8.06 -13.51
N GLU A 117 -12.29 8.70 -12.48
CA GLU A 117 -11.69 8.68 -11.15
C GLU A 117 -12.63 7.99 -10.18
N TYR A 118 -12.06 7.27 -9.24
CA TYR A 118 -12.78 6.70 -8.11
C TYR A 118 -11.97 6.88 -6.83
N SER A 119 -12.66 6.85 -5.69
CA SER A 119 -12.01 6.96 -4.38
C SER A 119 -11.81 5.58 -3.79
N VAL A 120 -10.66 5.39 -3.13
CA VAL A 120 -10.35 4.18 -2.37
C VAL A 120 -10.01 4.58 -0.94
N THR A 121 -10.69 3.95 0.02
CA THR A 121 -10.40 4.09 1.45
C THR A 121 -9.47 2.97 1.86
N LEU A 122 -8.32 3.32 2.45
CA LEU A 122 -7.33 2.38 2.96
C LEU A 122 -7.86 1.78 4.27
N ARG A 123 -8.01 0.45 4.41
CA ARG A 123 -8.56 -0.15 5.64
C ARG A 123 -7.55 -1.01 6.36
N GLU A 124 -7.00 -1.99 5.68
CA GLU A 124 -6.08 -2.95 6.28
C GLU A 124 -4.65 -2.57 5.94
N ARG A 125 -3.74 -2.66 6.91
CA ARG A 125 -2.31 -2.48 6.66
C ARG A 125 -1.83 -3.53 5.66
N GLY A 126 -0.90 -3.13 4.81
CA GLY A 126 -0.19 -4.03 3.92
C GLY A 126 -0.21 -3.55 2.48
N GLU A 127 0.21 -4.45 1.61
CA GLU A 127 0.22 -4.24 0.18
C GLU A 127 -1.08 -4.80 -0.40
N HIS A 128 -1.83 -3.98 -1.12
CA HIS A 128 -3.15 -4.32 -1.67
C HIS A 128 -3.25 -4.04 -3.14
N ASP A 129 -3.74 -5.01 -3.90
CA ASP A 129 -3.87 -4.90 -5.35
C ASP A 129 -5.10 -4.09 -5.79
N LEU A 130 -4.88 -3.29 -6.82
CA LEU A 130 -5.87 -2.62 -7.65
C LEU A 130 -5.83 -3.24 -9.05
N GLY A 131 -6.92 -3.86 -9.44
CA GLY A 131 -7.06 -4.67 -10.63
C GLY A 131 -6.92 -6.17 -10.37
N PRO A 132 -6.90 -6.99 -11.43
CA PRO A 132 -7.18 -6.61 -12.82
C PRO A 132 -8.61 -6.06 -12.99
N ALA A 133 -8.84 -5.26 -14.05
CA ALA A 133 -10.16 -4.68 -14.32
C ALA A 133 -10.95 -5.62 -15.24
N SER A 134 -12.23 -5.86 -14.93
CA SER A 134 -13.15 -6.49 -15.87
C SER A 134 -13.73 -5.44 -16.82
N CYS A 135 -13.57 -5.69 -18.11
CA CYS A 135 -13.98 -4.84 -19.21
C CYS A 135 -15.05 -5.54 -20.03
N ARG A 136 -16.27 -5.01 -20.01
CA ARG A 136 -17.38 -5.50 -20.82
C ARG A 136 -17.56 -4.64 -22.06
N LEU A 137 -17.05 -5.12 -23.19
CA LEU A 137 -17.15 -4.45 -24.48
C LEU A 137 -18.49 -4.78 -25.12
N THR A 138 -19.11 -3.78 -25.73
CA THR A 138 -20.38 -3.90 -26.43
C THR A 138 -20.22 -3.35 -27.85
N ASP A 139 -20.80 -4.03 -28.84
CA ASP A 139 -20.76 -3.53 -30.22
C ASP A 139 -21.59 -2.24 -30.39
N SER A 140 -21.38 -1.55 -31.50
CA SER A 140 -22.05 -0.27 -31.79
C SER A 140 -23.59 -0.35 -31.89
N LEU A 141 -24.14 -1.52 -32.22
CA LEU A 141 -25.58 -1.79 -32.28
C LEU A 141 -26.12 -2.36 -30.95
N GLY A 142 -25.24 -2.74 -30.03
CA GLY A 142 -25.58 -3.32 -28.73
C GLY A 142 -26.24 -4.69 -28.81
N LEU A 143 -25.90 -5.49 -29.82
CA LEU A 143 -26.43 -6.84 -30.06
C LEU A 143 -25.62 -7.91 -29.33
N PHE A 144 -24.31 -7.74 -29.20
CA PHE A 144 -23.37 -8.65 -28.56
C PHE A 144 -22.50 -7.91 -27.54
N ALA A 145 -22.06 -8.65 -26.53
CA ALA A 145 -21.08 -8.20 -25.58
C ALA A 145 -20.04 -9.30 -25.32
N VAL A 146 -18.82 -8.89 -24.99
CA VAL A 146 -17.74 -9.77 -24.54
C VAL A 146 -17.14 -9.20 -23.28
N GLU A 147 -16.75 -10.06 -22.36
CA GLU A 147 -16.11 -9.68 -21.10
C GLU A 147 -14.66 -10.13 -21.14
N LEU A 148 -13.77 -9.23 -20.73
CA LEU A 148 -12.33 -9.40 -20.80
C LEU A 148 -11.70 -8.85 -19.54
N GLU A 149 -10.61 -9.45 -19.10
CA GLU A 149 -9.81 -8.90 -18.03
C GLU A 149 -8.65 -8.09 -18.62
N SER A 150 -8.42 -6.91 -18.04
CA SER A 150 -7.19 -6.15 -18.27
C SER A 150 -5.98 -6.96 -17.78
N ARG A 151 -4.85 -6.78 -18.46
CA ARG A 151 -3.57 -7.42 -18.10
C ARG A 151 -2.78 -6.63 -17.06
N THR A 152 -3.20 -5.41 -16.76
CA THR A 152 -2.49 -4.51 -15.86
C THR A 152 -3.12 -4.56 -14.47
N ALA A 153 -2.29 -4.54 -13.44
CA ALA A 153 -2.65 -4.31 -12.06
C ALA A 153 -1.70 -3.26 -11.46
N ALA A 154 -2.15 -2.57 -10.44
CA ALA A 154 -1.38 -1.62 -9.64
C ALA A 154 -1.50 -2.04 -8.18
N THR A 155 -0.63 -1.51 -7.32
CA THR A 155 -0.59 -1.92 -5.92
C THR A 155 -0.46 -0.71 -5.01
N VAL A 156 -1.19 -0.72 -3.89
CA VAL A 156 -1.24 0.37 -2.91
C VAL A 156 -0.67 -0.12 -1.60
N LEU A 157 0.24 0.67 -1.01
CA LEU A 157 0.83 0.38 0.29
C LEU A 157 0.10 1.14 1.40
N VAL A 158 -0.44 0.40 2.36
CA VAL A 158 -1.06 0.93 3.57
C VAL A 158 -0.13 0.72 4.75
N TYR A 159 0.29 1.82 5.36
CA TYR A 159 1.14 1.84 6.54
C TYR A 159 0.40 1.34 7.80
N PRO A 160 1.13 0.91 8.84
CA PRO A 160 0.51 0.67 10.14
C PRO A 160 -0.10 1.95 10.71
N ASP A 161 -1.12 1.82 11.57
CA ASP A 161 -1.69 2.93 12.32
C ASP A 161 -0.59 3.74 13.03
N ALA A 162 -0.49 5.03 12.71
CA ALA A 162 0.41 5.94 13.40
C ALA A 162 -0.27 6.53 14.63
N TYR A 163 0.44 6.53 15.76
CA TYR A 163 -0.01 7.16 17.00
C TYR A 163 0.99 8.21 17.44
N GLU A 164 0.46 9.32 17.98
CA GLU A 164 1.29 10.34 18.59
C GLU A 164 1.94 9.80 19.87
N ILE A 165 3.27 9.87 19.93
CA ILE A 165 4.02 9.61 21.14
C ILE A 165 4.01 10.88 21.98
N ASP A 166 3.54 10.76 23.22
CA ASP A 166 3.59 11.84 24.20
C ASP A 166 5.07 12.22 24.47
N SER A 167 5.42 13.44 24.06
CA SER A 167 6.78 13.95 24.12
C SER A 167 7.31 14.09 25.55
N GLU A 168 6.44 14.34 26.53
CA GLU A 168 6.84 14.41 27.94
C GLU A 168 7.17 13.03 28.48
N ARG A 169 6.37 12.02 28.12
CA ARG A 169 6.65 10.62 28.49
C ARG A 169 7.95 10.15 27.87
N LEU A 170 8.17 10.42 26.59
CA LEU A 170 9.43 10.09 25.92
C LEU A 170 10.61 10.80 26.59
N ALA A 171 10.49 12.10 26.87
CA ALA A 171 11.53 12.85 27.58
C ALA A 171 11.80 12.29 28.98
N SER A 172 10.77 11.83 29.69
CA SER A 172 10.92 11.22 31.02
C SER A 172 11.65 9.87 30.97
N LEU A 173 11.39 9.05 29.94
CA LEU A 173 12.09 7.79 29.71
C LEU A 173 13.56 8.04 29.40
N VAL A 174 13.84 9.01 28.51
CA VAL A 174 15.22 9.41 28.17
C VAL A 174 15.96 9.92 29.40
N ARG A 175 15.31 10.74 30.25
CA ARG A 175 15.91 11.18 31.53
C ARG A 175 16.18 10.03 32.49
N ARG A 176 15.31 9.02 32.55
CA ARG A 176 15.48 7.85 33.42
C ARG A 176 16.66 6.99 32.98
N VAL A 177 16.79 6.73 31.69
CA VAL A 177 17.96 6.03 31.12
C VAL A 177 19.24 6.80 31.46
N ARG A 178 19.26 8.12 31.23
CA ARG A 178 20.38 8.99 31.63
C ARG A 178 20.68 8.94 33.13
N SER A 179 19.68 8.75 33.99
CA SER A 179 19.90 8.71 35.45
C SER A 179 20.47 7.39 35.94
N ASP A 180 20.19 6.29 35.26
CA ASP A 180 20.72 4.97 35.59
C ASP A 180 22.22 4.89 35.21
N GLU A 181 22.58 5.45 34.05
CA GLU A 181 23.97 5.56 33.56
C GLU A 181 24.84 6.53 34.37
N ARG A 182 24.27 7.53 35.06
CA ARG A 182 25.00 8.40 36.01
C ARG A 182 25.61 7.65 37.20
N THR A 183 25.34 6.35 37.33
CA THR A 183 25.87 5.49 38.38
C THR A 183 27.14 4.75 37.96
N SER A 184 27.60 4.87 36.70
CA SER A 184 28.87 4.26 36.30
C SER A 184 30.06 5.04 36.86
N PHE A 185 30.66 4.50 37.92
CA PHE A 185 31.93 4.95 38.48
C PHE A 185 33.01 4.99 37.39
N ASP A 186 33.68 6.12 37.21
CA ASP A 186 34.80 6.27 36.27
C ASP A 186 36.13 5.99 36.98
N ARG A 187 36.50 6.83 37.95
CA ARG A 187 37.75 6.67 38.70
C ARG A 187 37.70 7.27 40.09
N LEU A 188 38.58 6.78 40.94
CA LEU A 188 38.85 7.33 42.27
C LEU A 188 40.00 8.34 42.15
N ARG A 189 39.77 9.60 42.52
CA ARG A 189 40.81 10.62 42.57
C ARG A 189 40.92 11.26 43.95
N GLU A 190 42.07 11.85 44.23
CA GLU A 190 42.27 12.60 45.46
C GLU A 190 41.33 13.82 45.54
N PHE A 191 40.83 14.06 46.76
CA PHE A 191 39.99 15.19 47.07
C PHE A 191 40.78 16.50 46.96
N SER A 192 40.26 17.44 46.19
CA SER A 192 40.77 18.80 46.10
C SER A 192 39.84 19.78 46.80
N ARG A 193 40.40 20.88 47.32
CA ARG A 193 39.62 21.98 47.94
C ARG A 193 38.80 22.69 46.86
N GLY A 194 37.64 22.15 46.58
CA GLY A 194 36.75 22.52 45.48
C GLY A 194 35.71 21.45 45.21
N ASP A 195 35.99 20.22 45.62
CA ASP A 195 35.06 19.10 45.51
C ASP A 195 33.99 19.13 46.60
N THR A 196 32.79 18.68 46.27
CA THR A 196 31.69 18.63 47.23
C THR A 196 31.89 17.46 48.18
N MET A 197 31.74 17.71 49.49
CA MET A 197 31.94 16.68 50.52
C MET A 197 31.00 15.46 50.39
N ARG A 198 29.88 15.63 49.66
CA ARG A 198 28.92 14.56 49.31
C ARG A 198 29.49 13.50 48.37
N ASP A 199 30.51 13.84 47.60
CA ASP A 199 31.08 12.96 46.57
C ASP A 199 32.28 12.14 47.10
N ILE A 200 32.59 12.28 48.40
CA ILE A 200 33.64 11.51 49.07
C ILE A 200 33.21 10.05 49.20
N HIS A 201 34.01 9.16 48.63
CA HIS A 201 33.80 7.72 48.75
C HIS A 201 34.36 7.22 50.09
N TRP A 202 33.57 7.39 51.16
CA TRP A 202 33.96 7.13 52.55
C TRP A 202 34.63 5.75 52.77
N ARG A 203 34.15 4.70 52.11
CA ARG A 203 34.71 3.34 52.23
C ARG A 203 36.10 3.21 51.63
N ALA A 204 36.43 4.01 50.61
CA ALA A 204 37.75 4.02 49.99
C ALA A 204 38.71 4.91 50.80
N SER A 205 38.24 6.09 51.24
CA SER A 205 39.00 7.01 52.09
C SER A 205 39.40 6.35 53.42
N ALA A 206 38.51 5.56 54.04
CA ALA A 206 38.80 4.85 55.28
C ALA A 206 39.95 3.83 55.19
N LYS A 207 40.32 3.39 53.97
CA LYS A 207 41.43 2.45 53.75
C LYS A 207 42.76 3.13 53.44
N ARG A 208 42.77 4.43 53.06
CA ARG A 208 44.00 5.16 52.68
C ARG A 208 44.68 5.91 53.84
N GLY A 209 43.99 6.10 54.97
CA GLY A 209 44.56 6.75 56.15
C GLY A 209 44.02 8.17 56.36
N THR A 210 44.34 8.75 57.53
CA THR A 210 43.59 9.86 58.16
C THR A 210 43.59 11.19 57.39
N ASP A 211 44.46 11.38 56.41
CA ASP A 211 44.62 12.68 55.71
C ASP A 211 44.35 12.63 54.19
N GLU A 212 43.87 11.50 53.65
CA GLU A 212 43.59 11.36 52.21
C GLU A 212 42.13 10.97 51.94
N PHE A 213 41.31 11.95 51.55
CA PHE A 213 39.96 11.68 51.05
C PHE A 213 40.01 11.41 49.55
N VAL A 214 39.23 10.42 49.13
CA VAL A 214 39.09 10.05 47.72
C VAL A 214 37.66 10.36 47.26
N VAL A 215 37.55 11.05 46.14
CA VAL A 215 36.29 11.38 45.48
C VAL A 215 36.04 10.36 44.37
N ALA A 216 34.83 9.84 44.31
CA ALA A 216 34.38 9.07 43.15
C ALA A 216 34.01 10.06 42.05
N GLU A 217 34.80 10.09 40.98
CA GLU A 217 34.45 10.81 39.76
C GLU A 217 33.52 9.91 38.94
N TYR A 218 32.41 10.49 38.50
CA TYR A 218 31.45 9.85 37.62
C TYR A 218 31.60 10.47 36.25
N ASP A 219 31.52 9.66 35.20
CA ASP A 219 31.66 10.16 33.84
C ASP A 219 30.58 11.20 33.54
N SER A 220 30.99 12.36 33.05
CA SER A 220 30.07 13.41 32.62
C SER A 220 29.71 13.15 31.16
N PHE A 221 28.57 12.49 30.95
CA PHE A 221 28.15 12.10 29.60
C PHE A 221 28.07 13.30 28.63
N ALA A 222 28.54 13.05 27.40
CA ALA A 222 28.20 13.84 26.22
C ALA A 222 26.68 13.89 26.03
N ALA A 223 26.17 14.98 25.44
CA ALA A 223 24.75 15.13 25.17
C ALA A 223 24.24 13.89 24.39
N VAL A 224 23.12 13.30 24.84
CA VAL A 224 22.48 12.24 24.06
C VAL A 224 21.94 12.87 22.78
N ASP A 225 22.67 12.69 21.69
CA ASP A 225 22.34 13.25 20.38
C ASP A 225 21.31 12.39 19.64
N ALA A 226 21.23 11.10 19.94
CA ALA A 226 20.28 10.17 19.34
C ALA A 226 19.79 9.11 20.34
N VAL A 227 18.53 8.70 20.20
CA VAL A 227 17.91 7.59 20.93
C VAL A 227 17.39 6.59 19.91
N THR A 228 17.94 5.38 19.91
CA THR A 228 17.50 4.30 19.02
C THR A 228 16.49 3.42 19.76
N VAL A 229 15.29 3.27 19.17
CA VAL A 229 14.22 2.41 19.70
C VAL A 229 14.12 1.18 18.81
N ILE A 230 14.43 0.01 19.35
CA ILE A 230 14.27 -1.26 18.62
C ILE A 230 13.00 -1.93 19.15
N GLY A 231 12.03 -2.12 18.25
CA GLY A 231 10.83 -2.89 18.51
C GLY A 231 10.97 -4.28 17.90
N GLU A 232 10.77 -5.30 18.72
CA GLU A 232 10.79 -6.68 18.28
C GLU A 232 9.39 -7.29 18.38
N ALA A 233 9.03 -8.13 17.40
CA ALA A 233 7.71 -8.74 17.36
C ALA A 233 7.80 -10.18 16.88
N ALA A 234 6.96 -11.04 17.45
CA ALA A 234 6.74 -12.37 16.91
C ALA A 234 6.24 -12.29 15.46
N LEU A 235 6.51 -13.32 14.67
CA LEU A 235 5.95 -13.47 13.31
C LEU A 235 4.43 -13.29 13.35
N GLY A 236 3.89 -12.45 12.46
CA GLY A 236 2.47 -12.09 12.42
C GLY A 236 2.00 -11.08 13.48
N SER A 237 2.89 -10.61 14.37
CA SER A 237 2.57 -9.64 15.43
C SER A 237 3.21 -8.26 15.22
N ALA A 238 3.81 -8.02 14.05
CA ALA A 238 4.43 -6.75 13.71
C ALA A 238 3.43 -5.58 13.81
N ASP A 239 2.16 -5.81 13.44
CA ASP A 239 1.10 -4.80 13.54
C ASP A 239 0.73 -4.50 14.99
N ALA A 240 0.69 -5.53 15.85
CA ALA A 240 0.48 -5.35 17.27
C ALA A 240 1.65 -4.65 17.96
N MET A 241 2.88 -4.79 17.44
CA MET A 241 4.06 -4.05 17.90
C MET A 241 4.04 -2.59 17.42
N ALA A 242 3.64 -2.36 16.16
CA ALA A 242 3.43 -1.03 15.61
C ALA A 242 2.24 -0.30 16.26
N ARG A 243 1.32 -1.04 16.89
CA ARG A 243 0.20 -0.52 17.69
C ARG A 243 0.58 -0.45 19.17
N PRO A 244 0.93 0.71 19.74
CA PRO A 244 0.97 0.83 21.19
C PRO A 244 -0.42 0.56 21.77
N ARG A 245 -0.49 -0.34 22.78
CA ARG A 245 -1.69 -0.49 23.61
C ARG A 245 -2.08 0.88 24.17
N ARG A 246 -3.24 1.39 23.72
CA ARG A 246 -3.86 2.65 24.14
C ARG A 246 -3.84 2.83 25.66
N TRP A 247 -2.98 3.72 26.18
CA TRP A 247 -3.25 4.43 27.43
C TRP A 247 -3.95 5.72 27.04
N SER A 248 -5.24 5.86 27.38
CA SER A 248 -5.96 7.11 27.11
C SER A 248 -5.36 8.24 27.95
N ALA A 249 -4.75 9.21 27.28
CA ALA A 249 -4.61 10.56 27.81
C ALA A 249 -4.91 11.53 26.67
N SER A 250 -6.12 12.06 26.69
CA SER A 250 -6.61 13.10 25.81
C SER A 250 -5.98 14.45 26.16
N SER A 251 -5.23 15.05 25.24
CA SER A 251 -5.41 16.43 24.76
C SER A 251 -4.16 16.97 24.04
N ALA A 252 -4.37 17.50 22.83
CA ALA A 252 -3.69 18.64 22.16
C ALA A 252 -2.15 18.63 22.06
N ARG A 253 -1.52 18.82 20.89
CA ARG A 253 -1.64 19.96 19.96
C ARG A 253 -0.75 19.67 18.75
N ARG A 254 -1.21 19.97 17.53
CA ARG A 254 -0.42 19.88 16.29
C ARG A 254 0.76 20.87 16.27
N SER A 255 1.93 20.43 15.81
CA SER A 255 2.97 21.25 15.16
C SER A 255 3.97 20.35 14.40
N PRO A 256 4.69 20.84 13.36
CA PRO A 256 5.06 20.03 12.19
C PRO A 256 6.42 19.32 12.26
N SER A 257 6.45 18.18 11.58
CA SER A 257 7.54 17.49 10.89
C SER A 257 8.97 17.60 11.44
N ARG A 258 9.43 16.52 12.07
CA ARG A 258 10.80 16.03 11.95
C ARG A 258 10.75 14.52 11.68
N SER A 259 11.35 14.13 10.56
CA SER A 259 11.45 12.75 10.09
C SER A 259 12.21 11.89 11.11
N ALA A 260 11.55 10.84 11.58
CA ALA A 260 12.17 9.76 12.34
C ALA A 260 12.26 8.53 11.42
N THR A 261 13.48 8.15 11.04
CA THR A 261 13.72 6.90 10.31
C THR A 261 13.75 5.76 11.32
N SER A 262 12.82 4.81 11.19
CA SER A 262 12.83 3.56 11.97
C SER A 262 13.42 2.45 11.12
N THR A 263 14.46 1.78 11.63
CA THR A 263 14.99 0.54 11.06
C THR A 263 14.57 -0.59 11.97
N THR A 264 13.75 -1.51 11.46
CA THR A 264 13.30 -2.67 12.22
C THR A 264 14.16 -3.88 11.82
N ALA A 265 14.91 -4.43 12.76
CA ALA A 265 15.59 -5.71 12.60
C ALA A 265 14.88 -6.77 13.46
N ALA A 266 14.47 -7.88 12.85
CA ALA A 266 13.71 -8.95 13.52
C ALA A 266 14.65 -9.98 14.15
N SER A 267 14.49 -10.29 15.44
CA SER A 267 15.22 -11.38 16.11
C SER A 267 14.46 -11.98 17.29
N GLY A 268 13.56 -12.93 16.98
CA GLY A 268 12.67 -13.72 17.85
C GLY A 268 12.77 -13.64 19.39
N SER A 269 11.83 -12.89 19.99
CA SER A 269 11.35 -13.05 21.36
C SER A 269 9.83 -12.75 21.48
N ALA A 270 9.17 -13.48 22.39
CA ALA A 270 7.69 -13.55 22.50
C ALA A 270 7.03 -12.39 23.26
N THR A 271 7.78 -11.34 23.58
CA THR A 271 7.31 -10.11 24.24
C THR A 271 7.96 -8.94 23.53
N PRO A 272 7.19 -7.88 23.15
CA PRO A 272 7.81 -6.69 22.56
C PRO A 272 8.75 -6.07 23.59
N THR A 273 10.03 -6.36 23.44
CA THR A 273 11.09 -5.83 24.29
C THR A 273 11.60 -4.59 23.59
N VAL A 274 11.23 -3.43 24.13
CA VAL A 274 11.81 -2.16 23.67
C VAL A 274 13.14 -1.99 24.38
N SER A 275 14.24 -2.24 23.66
CA SER A 275 15.58 -1.92 24.15
C SER A 275 15.95 -0.53 23.66
N LEU A 276 16.40 0.32 24.59
CA LEU A 276 16.91 1.65 24.31
C LEU A 276 18.42 1.59 24.47
N ALA A 277 19.15 1.82 23.38
CA ALA A 277 20.60 1.93 23.40
C ALA A 277 21.00 3.37 23.04
N THR A 278 21.92 3.92 23.83
CA THR A 278 22.57 5.20 23.56
C THR A 278 23.94 4.89 22.95
N GLY A 279 24.23 5.39 21.75
CA GLY A 279 25.53 5.21 21.11
C GLY A 279 25.71 6.07 19.86
N ASP A 280 26.96 6.36 19.51
CA ASP A 280 27.32 6.93 18.21
C ASP A 280 27.11 5.85 17.13
N VAL A 281 26.05 6.01 16.33
CA VAL A 281 25.79 5.09 15.22
C VAL A 281 26.55 5.57 13.99
N ALA A 282 27.70 4.93 13.72
CA ALA A 282 28.32 4.97 12.41
C ALA A 282 27.42 4.22 11.41
N PHE A 283 26.99 4.92 10.35
CA PHE A 283 26.29 4.32 9.21
C PHE A 283 27.23 3.37 8.48
N ASP A 284 26.98 2.06 8.56
CA ASP A 284 27.55 1.12 7.60
C ASP A 284 26.49 0.83 6.53
N GLY A 285 26.73 1.39 5.35
CA GLY A 285 25.83 1.27 4.22
C GLY A 285 25.83 -0.17 3.72
N VAL A 286 24.69 -0.85 3.84
CA VAL A 286 24.46 -2.11 3.12
C VAL A 286 24.47 -1.79 1.63
N ALA A 287 25.61 -2.07 1.00
CA ALA A 287 25.77 -2.06 -0.44
C ALA A 287 24.82 -3.11 -1.03
N GLY A 288 23.66 -2.66 -1.50
CA GLY A 288 22.77 -3.46 -2.31
C GLY A 288 23.44 -3.83 -3.63
N ASP A 289 23.60 -5.14 -3.84
CA ASP A 289 24.01 -5.79 -5.08
C ASP A 289 23.15 -5.28 -6.26
N ARG A 290 23.67 -4.29 -6.99
CA ARG A 290 23.10 -3.85 -8.27
C ARG A 290 23.65 -4.75 -9.37
N ARG A 291 23.03 -5.92 -9.59
CA ARG A 291 23.12 -6.60 -10.88
C ARG A 291 22.18 -5.93 -11.87
N GLY A 292 22.70 -4.93 -12.57
CA GLY A 292 22.16 -4.45 -13.86
C GLY A 292 22.83 -5.18 -15.03
N PRO A 293 22.19 -5.18 -16.22
CA PRO A 293 22.45 -6.15 -17.28
C PRO A 293 23.73 -5.84 -18.06
N GLU A 294 24.47 -6.89 -18.40
CA GLU A 294 25.60 -6.86 -19.32
C GLU A 294 25.08 -6.67 -20.75
N VAL A 295 25.37 -5.50 -21.33
CA VAL A 295 25.03 -5.15 -22.71
C VAL A 295 26.28 -4.52 -23.36
N ILE A 296 26.92 -5.36 -24.19
CA ILE A 296 27.60 -5.08 -25.48
C ILE A 296 28.99 -4.45 -25.45
N GLY A 297 29.93 -5.11 -26.16
CA GLY A 297 31.20 -4.55 -26.63
C GLY A 297 32.18 -5.60 -27.10
#